data_AF-A0AAE2XWI8-F1
#
_entry.id   AF-A0AAE2XWI8-F1
#
_cell.length_a   1.000
_cell.length_b   1.000
_cell.length_c   1.000
_cell.angle_alpha   90.00
_cell.angle_beta   90.00
_cell.angle_gamma   90.00
#
_symmetry.space_group_name_H-M   'P 1'
#
loop_
_entity.id
_entity.type
_entity.pdbx_description
1 polymer ?
#
loop_
_entity_poly.entity_id
_entity_poly.type
_entity_poly.pdbx_seq_one_letter_code
_entity_poly.pdbx_strand_id
1 'polypeptide(L)'
;MENGKSLEENFQKPLKDFGPAPFWFLNNDLPEEEIDWFIQELSDKHNSGVFMHPRTGMEVEYLTPNFWEKIVYCVEACRKYGLKAWLYDEYNWPSGVLGGKLLREHPEYNQVYLDYKRDRFERGKLIRMLVEGKVVNAIAVNDSGTKVLYLKDKISDSVLEFQPEYGDWNVVVFTEKTNSDTFFCTTCAPWAGNEKGYLDLLSKEAVKFFIDHTHEEYKKLFRRDFGGIIPGIFTDEPANYRGLPWTRNFLEEFKKRKDYDLEQKMHELAFNVGTYVKTRCDYFSVVSELFSEAFYSQIGRWCRENNLIFTGHLFMEESLETVPCYHGNVYSALKEMDMPG
;
A
#
# COMPACT_ATOMS: atom_id res chain seq x y z
N MET A 1 -14.31 -19.53 -27.43
CA MET A 1 -15.59 -18.79 -27.36
C MET A 1 -16.71 -19.80 -27.38
N GLU A 2 -17.48 -19.89 -26.30
CA GLU A 2 -18.49 -20.93 -26.05
C GLU A 2 -19.86 -20.67 -26.69
N ASN A 3 -20.02 -19.57 -27.46
CA ASN A 3 -21.32 -19.18 -28.01
C ASN A 3 -21.61 -19.71 -29.43
N GLY A 4 -20.75 -20.57 -29.97
CA GLY A 4 -20.91 -21.18 -31.30
C GLY A 4 -20.80 -20.20 -32.49
N LYS A 5 -20.49 -18.92 -32.26
CA LYS A 5 -20.29 -17.91 -33.31
C LYS A 5 -18.84 -17.85 -33.77
N SER A 6 -18.66 -17.47 -35.03
CA SER A 6 -17.35 -17.16 -35.59
C SER A 6 -16.71 -15.93 -34.92
N LEU A 7 -15.40 -15.78 -35.09
CA LEU A 7 -14.68 -14.58 -34.62
C LEU A 7 -15.22 -13.31 -35.28
N GLU A 8 -15.56 -13.37 -36.57
CA GLU A 8 -16.11 -12.24 -37.32
C GLU A 8 -17.47 -11.78 -36.75
N GLU A 9 -18.37 -12.71 -36.47
CA GLU A 9 -19.68 -12.41 -35.87
C GLU A 9 -19.53 -11.80 -34.47
N ASN A 10 -18.60 -12.33 -33.65
CA ASN A 10 -18.31 -11.78 -32.33
C ASN A 10 -17.61 -10.42 -32.41
N PHE A 11 -16.82 -10.15 -33.46
CA PHE A 11 -16.21 -8.83 -33.65
C PHE A 11 -17.26 -7.78 -34.04
N GLN A 12 -18.21 -8.12 -34.92
CA GLN A 12 -19.29 -7.21 -35.32
C GLN A 12 -20.29 -6.94 -34.19
N LYS A 13 -20.53 -7.94 -33.33
CA LYS A 13 -21.39 -7.80 -32.15
C LYS A 13 -20.75 -8.50 -30.94
N PRO A 14 -19.84 -7.82 -30.23
CA PRO A 14 -19.17 -8.37 -29.06
C PRO A 14 -20.16 -8.85 -28.00
N LEU A 15 -19.75 -9.87 -27.24
CA LEU A 15 -20.47 -10.26 -26.02
C LEU A 15 -20.43 -9.09 -25.03
N LYS A 16 -21.48 -8.95 -24.21
CA LYS A 16 -21.61 -7.84 -23.25
C LYS A 16 -20.40 -7.73 -22.32
N ASP A 17 -19.80 -8.86 -21.95
CA ASP A 17 -18.62 -8.92 -21.08
C ASP A 17 -17.35 -8.27 -21.69
N PHE A 18 -17.33 -7.96 -22.99
CA PHE A 18 -16.25 -7.20 -23.65
C PHE A 18 -16.51 -5.68 -23.69
N GLY A 19 -17.64 -5.22 -23.14
CA GLY A 19 -17.89 -3.80 -22.94
C GLY A 19 -16.95 -3.19 -21.88
N PRO A 20 -16.76 -1.87 -21.88
CA PRO A 20 -15.99 -1.20 -20.84
C PRO A 20 -16.68 -1.30 -19.46
N ALA A 21 -15.87 -1.23 -18.41
CA ALA A 21 -16.33 -1.08 -17.03
C ALA A 21 -15.65 0.16 -16.43
N PRO A 22 -16.30 1.34 -16.45
CA PRO A 22 -15.72 2.56 -15.91
C PRO A 22 -15.75 2.57 -14.38
N PHE A 23 -14.92 3.41 -13.79
CA PHE A 23 -15.13 3.84 -12.41
C PHE A 23 -16.42 4.65 -12.30
N TRP A 24 -17.28 4.21 -11.38
CA TRP A 24 -18.44 4.96 -10.95
C TRP A 24 -18.16 5.55 -9.57
N PHE A 25 -17.96 6.86 -9.55
CA PHE A 25 -17.72 7.60 -8.32
C PHE A 25 -19.02 7.72 -7.52
N LEU A 26 -19.07 6.98 -6.41
CA LEU A 26 -20.13 7.07 -5.43
C LEU A 26 -19.90 8.31 -4.57
N ASN A 27 -20.72 9.33 -4.76
CA ASN A 27 -20.68 10.61 -4.04
C ASN A 27 -22.09 11.05 -3.62
N ASN A 28 -22.19 12.16 -2.90
CA ASN A 28 -23.43 12.69 -2.31
C ASN A 28 -24.12 11.67 -1.38
N ASP A 29 -25.45 11.72 -1.27
CA ASP A 29 -26.29 10.84 -0.44
C ASP A 29 -26.78 9.58 -1.17
N LEU A 30 -26.38 9.40 -2.43
CA LEU A 30 -26.67 8.24 -3.28
C LEU A 30 -28.19 7.92 -3.37
N PRO A 31 -29.03 8.84 -3.87
CA PRO A 31 -30.46 8.60 -3.97
C PRO A 31 -30.74 7.48 -4.99
N GLU A 32 -31.67 6.60 -4.64
CA GLU A 32 -31.98 5.38 -5.40
C GLU A 32 -32.34 5.65 -6.86
N GLU A 33 -33.06 6.73 -7.13
CA GLU A 33 -33.46 7.17 -8.47
C GLU A 33 -32.26 7.57 -9.35
N GLU A 34 -31.22 8.20 -8.78
CA GLU A 34 -30.01 8.54 -9.52
C GLU A 34 -29.14 7.31 -9.75
N ILE A 35 -29.09 6.37 -8.80
CA ILE A 35 -28.43 5.08 -8.97
C ILE A 35 -29.09 4.32 -10.14
N ASP A 36 -30.41 4.19 -10.12
CA ASP A 36 -31.16 3.52 -11.17
C ASP A 36 -30.94 4.18 -12.54
N TRP A 37 -31.02 5.51 -12.62
CA TRP A 37 -30.76 6.27 -13.84
C TRP A 37 -29.34 6.04 -14.37
N PHE A 38 -28.33 6.18 -13.51
CA PHE A 38 -26.92 6.07 -13.93
C PHE A 38 -26.59 4.68 -14.47
N ILE A 39 -27.02 3.62 -13.76
CA ILE A 39 -26.76 2.24 -14.20
C ILE A 39 -27.54 1.91 -15.48
N GLN A 40 -28.78 2.38 -15.61
CA GLN A 40 -29.54 2.23 -16.85
C GLN A 40 -28.83 2.91 -18.03
N GLU A 41 -28.37 4.15 -17.85
CA GLU A 41 -27.67 4.91 -18.89
C GLU A 41 -26.39 4.21 -19.38
N LEU A 42 -25.66 3.52 -18.49
CA LEU A 42 -24.50 2.72 -18.85
C LEU A 42 -24.89 1.43 -19.57
N SER A 43 -26.00 0.79 -19.18
CA SER A 43 -26.52 -0.42 -19.83
C SER A 43 -26.94 -0.14 -21.27
N ASP A 44 -27.67 0.96 -21.48
CA ASP A 44 -28.15 1.38 -22.80
C ASP A 44 -27.00 1.73 -23.74
N LYS A 45 -25.83 2.07 -23.18
CA LYS A 45 -24.57 2.32 -23.90
C LYS A 45 -23.64 1.10 -23.95
N HIS A 46 -24.14 -0.08 -23.59
CA HIS A 46 -23.43 -1.36 -23.69
C HIS A 46 -22.15 -1.48 -22.83
N ASN A 47 -22.10 -0.82 -21.67
CA ASN A 47 -21.08 -1.09 -20.68
C ASN A 47 -21.27 -2.51 -20.09
N SER A 48 -20.17 -3.15 -19.74
CA SER A 48 -20.18 -4.50 -19.14
C SER A 48 -20.42 -4.45 -17.64
N GLY A 49 -20.01 -3.37 -16.98
CA GLY A 49 -20.11 -3.19 -15.54
C GLY A 49 -19.66 -1.82 -15.08
N VAL A 50 -19.45 -1.68 -13.77
CA VAL A 50 -18.89 -0.50 -13.13
C VAL A 50 -18.00 -0.90 -11.95
N PHE A 51 -16.94 -0.15 -11.70
CA PHE A 51 -16.20 -0.17 -10.43
C PHE A 51 -16.88 0.82 -9.47
N MET A 52 -17.57 0.28 -8.48
CA MET A 52 -18.28 1.08 -7.47
C MET A 52 -17.26 1.71 -6.53
N HIS A 53 -16.89 2.95 -6.78
CA HIS A 53 -15.78 3.64 -6.12
C HIS A 53 -16.27 4.73 -5.16
N PRO A 54 -16.24 4.49 -3.84
CA PRO A 54 -16.49 5.53 -2.84
C PRO A 54 -15.56 6.73 -3.02
N ARG A 55 -16.11 7.91 -3.31
CA ARG A 55 -15.35 9.10 -3.75
C ARG A 55 -15.67 10.34 -2.92
N THR A 56 -14.72 11.27 -2.88
CA THR A 56 -14.85 12.63 -2.36
C THR A 56 -16.21 13.26 -2.69
N GLY A 57 -16.82 13.85 -1.67
CA GLY A 57 -18.19 14.37 -1.74
C GLY A 57 -19.25 13.37 -1.31
N MET A 58 -18.90 12.13 -0.94
CA MET A 58 -19.83 11.17 -0.36
C MET A 58 -20.28 11.62 1.04
N GLU A 59 -21.58 11.88 1.19
CA GLU A 59 -22.22 12.25 2.45
C GLU A 59 -22.52 11.04 3.32
N VAL A 60 -22.72 9.87 2.70
CA VAL A 60 -22.90 8.59 3.39
C VAL A 60 -21.58 8.18 4.04
N GLU A 61 -21.58 8.00 5.36
CA GLU A 61 -20.35 7.65 6.08
C GLU A 61 -19.87 6.23 5.76
N TYR A 62 -18.61 6.10 5.33
CA TYR A 62 -18.02 4.82 4.91
C TYR A 62 -18.05 3.74 6.00
N LEU A 63 -18.34 2.50 5.61
CA LEU A 63 -18.49 1.31 6.46
C LEU A 63 -19.61 1.36 7.51
N THR A 64 -20.51 2.35 7.47
CA THR A 64 -21.71 2.38 8.33
C THR A 64 -22.84 1.52 7.75
N PRO A 65 -23.87 1.16 8.55
CA PRO A 65 -25.04 0.45 8.02
C PRO A 65 -25.68 1.13 6.81
N ASN A 66 -25.78 2.46 6.81
CA ASN A 66 -26.32 3.22 5.67
C ASN A 66 -25.44 3.08 4.42
N PHE A 67 -24.11 3.10 4.56
CA PHE A 67 -23.20 2.81 3.44
C PHE A 67 -23.48 1.44 2.85
N TRP A 68 -23.59 0.40 3.68
CA TRP A 68 -23.84 -0.95 3.22
C TRP A 68 -25.22 -1.10 2.56
N GLU A 69 -26.25 -0.42 3.07
CA GLU A 69 -27.57 -0.36 2.43
C GLU A 69 -27.48 0.23 1.01
N LYS A 70 -26.70 1.31 0.82
CA LYS A 70 -26.45 1.90 -0.51
C LYS A 70 -25.69 0.95 -1.43
N ILE A 71 -24.64 0.29 -0.95
CA ILE A 71 -23.90 -0.69 -1.77
C ILE A 71 -24.79 -1.87 -2.18
N VAL A 72 -25.63 -2.37 -1.27
CA VAL A 72 -26.62 -3.41 -1.61
C VAL A 72 -27.52 -2.93 -2.74
N TYR A 73 -28.06 -1.72 -2.64
CA TYR A 73 -28.89 -1.14 -3.69
C TYR A 73 -28.14 -1.01 -5.04
N CYS A 74 -26.89 -0.54 -5.02
CA CYS A 74 -26.05 -0.46 -6.22
C CYS A 74 -25.88 -1.83 -6.91
N VAL A 75 -25.64 -2.89 -6.15
CA VAL A 75 -25.54 -4.26 -6.68
C VAL A 75 -26.87 -4.75 -7.25
N GLU A 76 -27.99 -4.47 -6.58
CA GLU A 76 -29.33 -4.79 -7.09
C GLU A 76 -29.66 -4.04 -8.39
N ALA A 77 -29.31 -2.75 -8.49
CA ALA A 77 -29.47 -1.97 -9.71
C ALA A 77 -28.62 -2.54 -10.86
N CYS A 78 -27.35 -2.89 -10.59
CA CYS A 78 -26.51 -3.58 -11.56
C CYS A 78 -27.14 -4.90 -12.03
N ARG A 79 -27.72 -5.69 -11.13
CA ARG A 79 -28.43 -6.93 -11.47
C ARG A 79 -29.66 -6.66 -12.35
N LYS A 80 -30.48 -5.66 -11.99
CA LYS A 80 -31.69 -5.26 -12.71
C LYS A 80 -31.40 -4.87 -14.16
N TYR A 81 -30.34 -4.09 -14.40
CA TYR A 81 -29.97 -3.61 -15.74
C TYR A 81 -28.89 -4.47 -16.42
N GLY A 82 -28.44 -5.56 -15.77
CA GLY A 82 -27.52 -6.54 -16.32
C GLY A 82 -26.08 -6.05 -16.48
N LEU A 83 -25.59 -5.22 -15.56
CA LEU A 83 -24.19 -4.80 -15.46
C LEU A 83 -23.48 -5.58 -14.35
N LYS A 84 -22.17 -5.79 -14.48
CA LYS A 84 -21.33 -6.30 -13.38
C LYS A 84 -21.04 -5.20 -12.36
N ALA A 85 -21.08 -5.56 -11.08
CA ALA A 85 -20.80 -4.68 -9.96
C ALA A 85 -19.41 -4.99 -9.40
N TRP A 86 -18.36 -4.37 -9.94
CA TRP A 86 -17.00 -4.51 -9.39
C TRP A 86 -16.90 -3.76 -8.07
N LEU A 87 -16.28 -4.42 -7.09
CA LEU A 87 -16.06 -3.84 -5.76
C LEU A 87 -14.81 -2.97 -5.77
N TYR A 88 -14.76 -2.04 -4.83
CA TYR A 88 -13.60 -1.22 -4.54
C TYR A 88 -13.32 -1.30 -3.02
N ASP A 89 -12.07 -1.50 -2.64
CA ASP A 89 -11.70 -1.90 -1.28
C ASP A 89 -11.55 -0.74 -0.27
N GLU A 90 -11.74 0.51 -0.70
CA GLU A 90 -11.47 1.69 0.12
C GLU A 90 -12.39 2.90 -0.14
N TYR A 91 -12.45 3.82 0.83
CA TYR A 91 -12.75 5.23 0.60
C TYR A 91 -11.48 6.06 0.87
N ASN A 92 -10.91 6.82 -0.05
CA ASN A 92 -11.21 7.04 -1.45
C ASN A 92 -10.08 6.41 -2.28
N TRP A 93 -8.85 6.86 -2.04
CA TRP A 93 -7.58 6.19 -2.34
C TRP A 93 -6.55 6.84 -1.40
N PRO A 94 -5.43 6.18 -1.09
CA PRO A 94 -5.06 4.81 -1.42
C PRO A 94 -5.72 3.76 -0.51
N SER A 95 -5.76 2.50 -0.94
CA SER A 95 -6.26 1.35 -0.16
C SER A 95 -5.47 1.15 1.14
N GLY A 96 -6.17 0.91 2.26
CA GLY A 96 -5.55 0.59 3.56
C GLY A 96 -5.87 1.57 4.70
N VAL A 97 -6.64 2.62 4.44
CA VAL A 97 -6.92 3.70 5.42
C VAL A 97 -8.25 3.50 6.16
N LEU A 98 -9.17 2.69 5.62
CA LEU A 98 -10.54 2.48 6.08
C LEU A 98 -11.31 3.79 6.28
N GLY A 99 -11.26 4.69 5.29
CA GLY A 99 -11.83 6.03 5.40
C GLY A 99 -11.30 6.83 6.60
N GLY A 100 -10.05 6.58 7.01
CA GLY A 100 -9.39 7.23 8.14
C GLY A 100 -9.61 6.53 9.49
N LYS A 101 -10.48 5.53 9.56
CA LYS A 101 -10.88 4.94 10.85
C LYS A 101 -9.82 4.04 11.47
N LEU A 102 -9.06 3.31 10.64
CA LEU A 102 -8.17 2.23 11.09
C LEU A 102 -7.19 2.69 12.19
N LEU A 103 -6.47 3.78 11.95
CA LEU A 103 -5.40 4.23 12.84
C LEU A 103 -5.90 4.99 14.08
N ARG A 104 -7.16 5.40 14.13
CA ARG A 104 -7.75 5.96 15.36
C ARG A 104 -7.88 4.89 16.43
N GLU A 105 -8.27 3.69 16.00
CA GLU A 105 -8.55 2.55 16.87
C GLU A 105 -7.29 1.69 17.08
N HIS A 106 -6.45 1.59 16.04
CA HIS A 106 -5.27 0.73 16.01
C HIS A 106 -3.99 1.48 15.57
N PRO A 107 -3.48 2.42 16.39
CA PRO A 107 -2.26 3.17 16.06
C PRO A 107 -1.01 2.28 15.94
N GLU A 108 -1.04 1.07 16.49
CA GLU A 108 0.01 0.05 16.32
C GLU A 108 0.15 -0.40 14.86
N TYR A 109 -0.88 -0.30 14.02
CA TYR A 109 -0.82 -0.66 12.61
C TYR A 109 -0.32 0.47 11.69
N ASN A 110 0.07 1.62 12.26
CA ASN A 110 0.63 2.71 11.47
C ASN A 110 1.99 2.34 10.87
N GLN A 111 2.17 2.72 9.62
CA GLN A 111 3.42 2.63 8.87
C GLN A 111 4.52 3.31 9.66
N VAL A 112 5.59 2.55 9.86
CA VAL A 112 6.88 3.08 10.24
C VAL A 112 7.79 3.09 9.03
N TYR A 113 8.77 3.99 9.01
CA TYR A 113 9.77 4.06 7.96
C TYR A 113 11.15 4.24 8.56
N LEU A 114 12.16 3.79 7.84
CA LEU A 114 13.55 4.00 8.19
C LEU A 114 14.03 5.31 7.54
N ASP A 115 14.39 6.28 8.36
CA ASP A 115 15.01 7.53 7.96
C ASP A 115 16.50 7.52 8.32
N TYR A 116 17.29 8.36 7.69
CA TYR A 116 18.67 8.55 8.09
C TYR A 116 19.20 9.96 7.84
N LYS A 117 20.02 10.45 8.77
CA LYS A 117 20.84 11.65 8.59
C LYS A 117 22.29 11.22 8.47
N ARG A 118 23.00 11.77 7.48
CA ARG A 118 24.43 11.53 7.28
C ARG A 118 25.19 12.83 7.16
N ASP A 119 26.42 12.84 7.64
CA ASP A 119 27.32 14.00 7.54
C ASP A 119 28.79 13.54 7.56
N ARG A 120 29.70 14.39 7.08
CA ARG A 120 31.14 14.13 7.02
C ARG A 120 31.86 15.01 8.04
N PHE A 121 32.70 14.39 8.85
CA PHE A 121 33.43 15.06 9.92
C PHE A 121 34.93 14.87 9.77
N GLU A 122 35.66 15.97 9.92
CA GLU A 122 37.11 16.00 9.81
C GLU A 122 37.78 15.60 11.13
N ARG A 123 39.00 15.07 11.02
CA ARG A 123 39.83 14.70 12.17
C ARG A 123 39.86 15.78 13.25
N GLY A 124 39.69 15.34 14.50
CA GLY A 124 39.86 16.19 15.69
C GLY A 124 38.71 17.14 15.98
N LYS A 125 37.70 17.25 15.09
CA LYS A 125 36.47 18.00 15.37
C LYS A 125 35.48 17.15 16.15
N LEU A 126 34.79 17.75 17.12
CA LEU A 126 33.67 17.11 17.80
C LEU A 126 32.52 16.91 16.81
N ILE A 127 32.09 15.66 16.68
CA ILE A 127 30.89 15.26 15.96
C ILE A 127 29.73 15.50 16.90
N ARG A 128 28.77 16.31 16.46
CA ARG A 128 27.53 16.56 17.19
C ARG A 128 26.37 16.55 16.23
N MET A 129 25.52 15.52 16.31
CA MET A 129 24.35 15.38 15.45
C MET A 129 23.09 15.27 16.29
N LEU A 130 22.07 16.08 15.97
CA LEU A 130 20.73 15.94 16.52
C LEU A 130 20.06 14.69 15.93
N VAL A 131 19.53 13.86 16.82
CA VAL A 131 18.90 12.58 16.47
C VAL A 131 17.41 12.69 16.78
N GLU A 132 16.57 12.45 15.77
CA GLU A 132 15.12 12.54 15.88
C GLU A 132 14.47 11.20 15.54
N GLY A 133 13.55 10.76 16.39
CA GLY A 133 12.90 9.46 16.27
C GLY A 133 13.63 8.37 17.06
N LYS A 134 13.20 7.12 16.87
CA LYS A 134 13.76 5.98 17.60
C LYS A 134 15.04 5.53 16.92
N VAL A 135 16.17 5.56 17.64
CA VAL A 135 17.46 5.13 17.09
C VAL A 135 17.44 3.66 16.72
N VAL A 136 17.63 3.37 15.44
CA VAL A 136 17.85 2.00 14.95
C VAL A 136 19.35 1.71 14.98
N ASN A 137 20.16 2.60 14.42
CA ASN A 137 21.61 2.40 14.34
C ASN A 137 22.37 3.72 14.19
N ALA A 138 23.63 3.74 14.58
CA ALA A 138 24.54 4.87 14.34
C ALA A 138 25.93 4.32 14.02
N ILE A 139 26.47 4.70 12.87
CA ILE A 139 27.69 4.11 12.32
C ILE A 139 28.58 5.21 11.75
N ALA A 140 29.88 5.13 12.02
CA ALA A 140 30.89 5.92 11.32
C ALA A 140 31.73 5.01 10.42
N VAL A 141 31.97 5.46 9.20
CA VAL A 141 32.83 4.80 8.22
C VAL A 141 33.94 5.77 7.84
N ASN A 142 35.19 5.32 7.90
CA ASN A 142 36.31 6.18 7.51
C ASN A 142 36.32 6.44 6.00
N ASP A 143 37.03 7.46 5.53
CA ASP A 143 37.05 7.84 4.10
C ASP A 143 37.48 6.71 3.14
N SER A 144 38.31 5.77 3.58
CA SER A 144 38.69 4.61 2.75
C SER A 144 37.65 3.49 2.72
N GLY A 145 36.57 3.57 3.51
CA GLY A 145 35.54 2.54 3.59
C GLY A 145 35.97 1.23 4.25
N THR A 146 37.14 1.21 4.91
CA THR A 146 37.75 -0.03 5.45
C THR A 146 37.59 -0.19 6.95
N LYS A 147 37.28 0.90 7.67
CA LYS A 147 37.02 0.88 9.10
C LYS A 147 35.62 1.38 9.39
N VAL A 148 34.94 0.64 10.26
CA VAL A 148 33.57 0.89 10.70
C VAL A 148 33.56 0.98 12.22
N LEU A 149 32.92 2.00 12.77
CA LEU A 149 32.69 2.17 14.20
C LEU A 149 31.18 2.22 14.45
N TYR A 150 30.72 1.49 15.46
CA TYR A 150 29.32 1.54 15.92
C TYR A 150 29.22 2.58 17.04
N LEU A 151 28.35 3.56 16.85
CA LEU A 151 28.24 4.75 17.69
C LEU A 151 26.91 4.84 18.43
N LYS A 152 26.11 3.77 18.43
CA LYS A 152 24.78 3.76 19.06
C LYS A 152 24.85 4.04 20.57
N ASP A 153 25.93 3.62 21.22
CA ASP A 153 26.22 3.90 22.64
C ASP A 153 26.72 5.32 22.91
N LYS A 154 27.02 6.10 21.86
CA LYS A 154 27.46 7.51 21.94
C LYS A 154 26.30 8.51 21.81
N ILE A 155 25.07 8.01 21.81
CA ILE A 155 23.87 8.84 21.76
C ILE A 155 23.32 9.01 23.17
N SER A 156 23.25 10.25 23.64
CA SER A 156 22.61 10.63 24.90
C SER A 156 21.74 11.87 24.67
N ASP A 157 20.58 11.93 25.31
CA ASP A 157 19.65 13.08 25.23
C ASP A 157 19.35 13.54 23.78
N SER A 158 19.14 12.56 22.88
CA SER A 158 18.87 12.80 21.45
C SER A 158 20.00 13.50 20.68
N VAL A 159 21.23 13.42 21.19
CA VAL A 159 22.44 13.94 20.53
C VAL A 159 23.47 12.82 20.42
N LEU A 160 23.96 12.60 19.20
CA LEU A 160 25.18 11.84 18.98
C LEU A 160 26.38 12.75 19.22
N GLU A 161 27.23 12.42 20.19
CA GLU A 161 28.50 13.10 20.43
C GLU A 161 29.68 12.14 20.32
N PHE A 162 30.60 12.40 19.41
CA PHE A 162 31.76 11.54 19.15
C PHE A 162 32.95 12.39 18.67
N GLN A 163 34.15 12.16 19.17
CA GLN A 163 35.35 12.85 18.65
C GLN A 163 36.31 11.81 18.08
N PRO A 164 36.54 11.80 16.76
CA PRO A 164 37.44 10.83 16.15
C PRO A 164 38.90 11.21 16.46
N GLU A 165 39.66 10.26 17.01
CA GLU A 165 41.08 10.44 17.33
C GLU A 165 41.96 10.59 16.06
N TYR A 166 41.55 9.96 14.97
CA TYR A 166 42.26 9.95 13.69
C TYR A 166 41.30 9.91 12.50
N GLY A 167 41.77 10.41 11.36
CA GLY A 167 41.07 10.33 10.07
C GLY A 167 39.78 11.15 10.00
N ASP A 168 39.27 11.27 8.78
CA ASP A 168 37.97 11.83 8.49
C ASP A 168 36.93 10.69 8.43
N TRP A 169 35.71 10.99 8.87
CA TRP A 169 34.65 10.01 9.05
C TRP A 169 33.34 10.47 8.42
N ASN A 170 32.69 9.55 7.72
CA ASN A 170 31.32 9.70 7.25
C ASN A 170 30.42 9.01 8.28
N VAL A 171 29.55 9.78 8.93
CA VAL A 171 28.67 9.30 10.00
C VAL A 171 27.26 9.23 9.46
N VAL A 172 26.55 8.16 9.80
CA VAL A 172 25.12 8.01 9.54
C VAL A 172 24.41 7.57 10.81
N VAL A 173 23.26 8.20 11.07
CA VAL A 173 22.32 7.80 12.11
C VAL A 173 21.02 7.42 11.45
N PHE A 174 20.62 6.16 11.63
CA PHE A 174 19.34 5.62 11.18
C PHE A 174 18.32 5.69 12.30
N THR A 175 17.13 6.21 12.01
CA THR A 175 16.02 6.30 12.95
C THR A 175 14.75 5.72 12.35
N GLU A 176 13.98 5.03 13.19
CA GLU A 176 12.61 4.63 12.89
C GLU A 176 11.70 5.80 13.24
N LYS A 177 10.86 6.17 12.28
CA LYS A 177 9.85 7.22 12.42
C LYS A 177 8.49 6.66 12.02
N THR A 178 7.45 7.25 12.60
CA THR A 178 6.06 6.90 12.28
C THR A 178 5.55 7.84 11.20
N ASN A 179 4.80 7.31 10.22
CA ASN A 179 4.12 8.14 9.23
C ASN A 179 3.06 9.01 9.92
N SER A 180 3.11 10.31 9.67
CA SER A 180 2.16 11.30 10.20
C SER A 180 1.54 12.16 9.11
N ASP A 181 1.57 11.67 7.87
CA ASP A 181 0.99 12.33 6.71
C ASP A 181 -0.53 12.38 6.84
N THR A 182 -1.11 13.43 6.30
CA THR A 182 -2.56 13.54 6.13
C THR A 182 -2.88 13.21 4.68
N PHE A 183 -3.56 12.08 4.47
CA PHE A 183 -3.97 11.64 3.14
C PHE A 183 -5.27 12.33 2.72
N PHE A 184 -5.46 12.55 1.43
CA PHE A 184 -6.66 13.23 0.95
C PHE A 184 -7.96 12.48 1.32
N CYS A 185 -7.94 11.15 1.31
CA CYS A 185 -9.08 10.32 1.75
C CYS A 185 -9.53 10.58 3.20
N THR A 186 -8.65 11.09 4.07
CA THR A 186 -8.99 11.40 5.47
C THR A 186 -9.49 12.83 5.69
N THR A 187 -9.57 13.65 4.63
CA THR A 187 -9.96 15.07 4.72
C THR A 187 -11.11 15.48 3.80
N CYS A 188 -11.44 14.64 2.81
CA CYS A 188 -12.30 15.02 1.70
C CYS A 188 -13.78 14.59 1.83
N ALA A 189 -14.19 14.06 2.98
CA ALA A 189 -15.57 13.73 3.30
C ALA A 189 -16.08 14.55 4.50
N PRO A 190 -17.39 14.85 4.59
CA PRO A 190 -17.97 15.52 5.76
C PRO A 190 -17.75 14.76 7.09
N TRP A 191 -17.61 13.44 7.02
CA TRP A 191 -17.42 12.54 8.15
C TRP A 191 -15.94 12.16 8.39
N ALA A 192 -15.02 12.61 7.54
CA ALA A 192 -13.60 12.31 7.67
C ALA A 192 -12.97 13.13 8.81
N GLY A 193 -12.09 12.53 9.60
CA GLY A 193 -11.58 13.11 10.84
C GLY A 193 -10.17 13.71 10.75
N ASN A 194 -9.63 13.90 9.56
CA ASN A 194 -8.24 14.35 9.31
C ASN A 194 -7.19 13.45 9.96
N GLU A 195 -7.44 12.15 9.94
CA GLU A 195 -6.54 11.16 10.51
C GLU A 195 -5.19 11.15 9.80
N LYS A 196 -4.16 10.85 10.59
CA LYS A 196 -2.77 10.89 10.16
C LYS A 196 -2.15 9.50 10.16
N GLY A 197 -1.22 9.32 9.24
CA GLY A 197 -0.52 8.06 9.04
C GLY A 197 -1.16 7.22 7.95
N TYR A 198 -0.58 6.04 7.75
CA TYR A 198 -1.00 5.08 6.75
C TYR A 198 -0.80 3.67 7.27
N LEU A 199 -1.47 2.67 6.71
CA LEU A 199 -1.31 1.29 7.14
C LEU A 199 0.11 0.77 6.87
N ASP A 200 0.67 0.02 7.81
CA ASP A 200 1.92 -0.73 7.59
C ASP A 200 1.65 -1.90 6.64
N LEU A 201 1.88 -1.67 5.34
CA LEU A 201 1.67 -2.67 4.30
C LEU A 201 2.73 -3.79 4.28
N LEU A 202 3.74 -3.74 5.16
CA LEU A 202 4.72 -4.81 5.34
C LEU A 202 4.34 -5.73 6.53
N SER A 203 3.34 -5.36 7.34
CA SER A 203 2.82 -6.19 8.45
C SER A 203 1.62 -7.01 8.00
N LYS A 204 1.75 -8.34 8.08
CA LYS A 204 0.66 -9.27 7.77
C LYS A 204 -0.54 -9.06 8.68
N GLU A 205 -0.29 -8.78 9.96
CA GLU A 205 -1.31 -8.55 10.98
C GLU A 205 -2.10 -7.27 10.69
N ALA A 206 -1.41 -6.19 10.35
CA ALA A 206 -2.03 -4.91 9.99
C ALA A 206 -2.91 -5.05 8.74
N VAL A 207 -2.41 -5.68 7.69
CA VAL A 207 -3.20 -5.89 6.48
C VAL A 207 -4.35 -6.87 6.69
N LYS A 208 -4.16 -7.91 7.51
CA LYS A 208 -5.26 -8.81 7.87
C LYS A 208 -6.39 -8.03 8.54
N PHE A 209 -6.07 -7.08 9.42
CA PHE A 209 -7.08 -6.21 10.03
C PHE A 209 -7.85 -5.41 8.97
N PHE A 210 -7.16 -4.83 7.98
CA PHE A 210 -7.82 -4.15 6.85
C PHE A 210 -8.79 -5.08 6.09
N ILE A 211 -8.36 -6.30 5.75
CA ILE A 211 -9.17 -7.30 5.05
C ILE A 211 -10.40 -7.71 5.88
N ASP A 212 -10.23 -7.92 7.18
CA ASP A 212 -11.31 -8.30 8.10
C ASP A 212 -12.41 -7.24 8.20
N HIS A 213 -12.09 -5.96 7.95
CA HIS A 213 -13.02 -4.82 8.07
C HIS A 213 -13.51 -4.27 6.72
N THR A 214 -13.06 -4.85 5.59
CA THR A 214 -13.50 -4.47 4.24
C THR A 214 -14.01 -5.68 3.48
N HIS A 215 -13.10 -6.56 3.09
CA HIS A 215 -13.34 -7.73 2.26
C HIS A 215 -14.31 -8.71 2.94
N GLU A 216 -14.11 -8.99 4.23
CA GLU A 216 -15.02 -9.86 4.97
C GLU A 216 -16.41 -9.23 5.16
N GLU A 217 -16.54 -7.90 5.25
CA GLU A 217 -17.85 -7.23 5.27
C GLU A 217 -18.57 -7.37 3.92
N TYR A 218 -17.87 -7.16 2.80
CA TYR A 218 -18.41 -7.45 1.47
C TYR A 218 -18.90 -8.90 1.36
N LYS A 219 -18.12 -9.86 1.87
CA LYS A 219 -18.49 -11.28 1.83
C LYS A 219 -19.71 -11.60 2.67
N LYS A 220 -19.90 -10.98 3.85
CA LYS A 220 -21.12 -11.19 4.65
C LYS A 220 -22.38 -10.84 3.86
N LEU A 221 -22.32 -9.79 3.05
CA LEU A 221 -23.45 -9.30 2.27
C LEU A 221 -23.62 -10.03 0.94
N PHE A 222 -22.52 -10.28 0.22
CA PHE A 222 -22.55 -10.61 -1.20
C PHE A 222 -21.91 -11.95 -1.58
N ARG A 223 -21.61 -12.84 -0.62
CA ARG A 223 -20.97 -14.14 -0.92
C ARG A 223 -21.66 -14.95 -2.04
N ARG A 224 -22.98 -14.85 -2.16
CA ARG A 224 -23.75 -15.56 -3.20
C ARG A 224 -23.60 -14.97 -4.60
N ASP A 225 -23.13 -13.73 -4.69
CA ASP A 225 -23.00 -12.95 -5.91
C ASP A 225 -21.59 -12.98 -6.50
N PHE A 226 -20.61 -13.46 -5.71
CA PHE A 226 -19.20 -13.55 -6.10
C PHE A 226 -18.95 -14.49 -7.27
N GLY A 227 -18.14 -14.02 -8.22
CA GLY A 227 -17.86 -14.66 -9.51
C GLY A 227 -19.02 -14.62 -10.50
N GLY A 228 -20.16 -14.07 -10.09
CA GLY A 228 -21.36 -13.89 -10.90
C GLY A 228 -21.55 -12.43 -11.27
N ILE A 229 -22.47 -11.76 -10.57
CA ILE A 229 -22.74 -10.33 -10.77
C ILE A 229 -21.60 -9.46 -10.22
N ILE A 230 -20.90 -9.92 -9.19
CA ILE A 230 -19.68 -9.31 -8.66
C ILE A 230 -18.49 -10.14 -9.13
N PRO A 231 -17.76 -9.70 -10.16
CA PRO A 231 -16.66 -10.48 -10.74
C PRO A 231 -15.36 -10.35 -9.93
N GLY A 232 -15.15 -9.26 -9.21
CA GLY A 232 -13.86 -8.97 -8.58
C GLY A 232 -13.85 -7.71 -7.74
N ILE A 233 -12.68 -7.43 -7.18
CA ILE A 233 -12.41 -6.25 -6.36
C ILE A 233 -11.16 -5.51 -6.87
N PHE A 234 -11.22 -4.19 -6.81
CA PHE A 234 -10.14 -3.29 -7.19
C PHE A 234 -9.44 -2.72 -5.95
N THR A 235 -8.11 -2.71 -5.99
CA THR A 235 -7.24 -2.03 -5.01
C THR A 235 -6.49 -0.88 -5.69
N ASP A 236 -6.30 0.24 -4.99
CA ASP A 236 -5.86 1.50 -5.58
C ASP A 236 -4.67 2.10 -4.83
N GLU A 237 -3.55 2.22 -5.54
CA GLU A 237 -2.32 2.89 -5.12
C GLU A 237 -1.72 2.49 -3.74
N PRO A 238 -1.78 1.24 -3.26
CA PRO A 238 -1.06 0.87 -2.04
C PRO A 238 0.46 1.08 -2.19
N ALA A 239 1.11 1.75 -1.23
CA ALA A 239 2.54 2.12 -1.33
C ALA A 239 3.26 2.33 0.02
N ASN A 240 4.59 2.31 -0.02
CA ASN A 240 5.44 2.79 1.06
C ASN A 240 5.73 4.31 0.91
N TYR A 241 4.96 5.17 1.58
CA TYR A 241 4.95 6.62 1.30
C TYR A 241 6.12 7.45 1.86
N ARG A 242 6.89 6.90 2.79
CA ARG A 242 7.95 7.65 3.50
C ARG A 242 9.22 6.84 3.67
N GLY A 243 10.34 7.55 3.66
CA GLY A 243 11.67 7.01 3.97
C GLY A 243 12.03 5.77 3.15
N LEU A 244 12.89 4.94 3.72
CA LEU A 244 13.08 3.59 3.23
C LEU A 244 11.96 2.69 3.81
N PRO A 245 11.33 1.82 3.00
CA PRO A 245 10.30 0.90 3.46
C PRO A 245 10.77 0.08 4.66
N TRP A 246 9.99 0.05 5.73
CA TRP A 246 10.38 -0.53 7.01
C TRP A 246 9.15 -1.02 7.76
N THR A 247 9.34 -2.01 8.63
CA THR A 247 8.36 -2.43 9.63
C THR A 247 9.07 -2.77 10.93
N ARG A 248 8.36 -2.80 12.04
CA ARG A 248 8.97 -2.91 13.39
C ARG A 248 9.82 -4.18 13.56
N ASN A 249 9.48 -5.27 12.87
CA ASN A 249 10.22 -6.53 12.88
C ASN A 249 11.16 -6.70 11.67
N PHE A 250 11.44 -5.64 10.89
CA PHE A 250 12.18 -5.75 9.62
C PHE A 250 13.56 -6.39 9.79
N LEU A 251 14.31 -6.05 10.84
CA LEU A 251 15.63 -6.66 11.09
C LEU A 251 15.53 -8.19 11.34
N GLU A 252 14.48 -8.63 12.03
CA GLU A 252 14.23 -10.05 12.26
C GLU A 252 13.84 -10.75 10.95
N GLU A 253 12.94 -10.15 10.18
CA GLU A 253 12.50 -10.66 8.88
C GLU A 253 13.66 -10.72 7.86
N PHE A 254 14.55 -9.73 7.89
CA PHE A 254 15.76 -9.71 7.08
C PHE A 254 16.68 -10.88 7.45
N LYS A 255 16.97 -11.07 8.74
CA LYS A 255 17.84 -12.14 9.23
C LYS A 255 17.29 -13.55 8.97
N LYS A 256 15.96 -13.70 8.89
CA LYS A 256 15.32 -14.96 8.50
C LYS A 256 15.53 -15.31 7.02
N ARG A 257 15.63 -14.29 6.14
CA ARG A 257 15.67 -14.45 4.68
C ARG A 257 17.08 -14.38 4.10
N LYS A 258 17.99 -13.69 4.79
CA LYS A 258 19.34 -13.42 4.33
C LYS A 258 20.35 -14.02 5.30
N ASP A 259 21.50 -14.38 4.77
CA ASP A 259 22.57 -15.11 5.46
C ASP A 259 23.47 -14.21 6.33
N TYR A 260 23.05 -12.98 6.62
CA TYR A 260 23.82 -12.03 7.39
C TYR A 260 22.94 -11.05 8.18
N ASP A 261 23.55 -10.40 9.17
CA ASP A 261 22.89 -9.42 10.02
C ASP A 261 22.93 -8.02 9.38
N LEU A 262 21.76 -7.48 9.02
CA LEU A 262 21.66 -6.16 8.42
C LEU A 262 22.16 -5.06 9.36
N GLU A 263 21.98 -5.20 10.68
CA GLU A 263 22.40 -4.17 11.65
C GLU A 263 23.90 -3.90 11.57
N GLN A 264 24.70 -4.92 11.23
CA GLN A 264 26.15 -4.78 11.05
C GLN A 264 26.53 -4.03 9.76
N LYS A 265 25.63 -3.99 8.78
CA LYS A 265 25.86 -3.45 7.42
C LYS A 265 24.98 -2.26 7.05
N MET A 266 24.20 -1.69 7.98
CA MET A 266 23.28 -0.59 7.65
C MET A 266 23.98 0.63 7.01
N HIS A 267 25.25 0.87 7.31
CA HIS A 267 26.04 1.93 6.68
C HIS A 267 26.15 1.78 5.15
N GLU A 268 26.07 0.54 4.63
CA GLU A 268 26.07 0.27 3.20
C GLU A 268 24.76 0.74 2.51
N LEU A 269 23.66 0.92 3.26
CA LEU A 269 22.44 1.54 2.74
C LEU A 269 22.65 3.04 2.43
N ALA A 270 23.51 3.72 3.20
CA ALA A 270 23.77 5.15 3.07
C ALA A 270 25.05 5.49 2.28
N PHE A 271 26.03 4.58 2.22
CA PHE A 271 27.34 4.84 1.63
C PHE A 271 27.74 3.76 0.62
N ASN A 272 28.51 4.14 -0.41
CA ASN A 272 28.99 3.22 -1.45
C ASN A 272 30.29 2.55 -1.01
N VAL A 273 30.22 1.73 0.04
CA VAL A 273 31.36 1.04 0.67
C VAL A 273 31.06 -0.44 0.86
N GLY A 274 32.08 -1.25 1.10
CA GLY A 274 31.90 -2.69 1.34
C GLY A 274 31.15 -3.37 0.20
N THR A 275 30.08 -4.08 0.53
CA THR A 275 29.24 -4.84 -0.42
C THR A 275 27.94 -4.12 -0.78
N TYR A 276 27.91 -2.79 -0.76
CA TYR A 276 26.67 -2.00 -0.76
C TYR A 276 25.66 -2.35 -1.86
N VAL A 277 26.10 -2.73 -3.05
CA VAL A 277 25.20 -3.15 -4.13
C VAL A 277 24.39 -4.37 -3.68
N LYS A 278 25.06 -5.41 -3.17
CA LYS A 278 24.40 -6.61 -2.63
C LYS A 278 23.48 -6.23 -1.47
N THR A 279 23.97 -5.41 -0.53
CA THR A 279 23.17 -5.07 0.66
C THR A 279 21.92 -4.27 0.34
N ARG A 280 21.96 -3.34 -0.61
CA ARG A 280 20.77 -2.61 -1.07
C ARG A 280 19.83 -3.51 -1.86
N CYS A 281 20.34 -4.37 -2.76
CA CYS A 281 19.52 -5.35 -3.46
C CYS A 281 18.83 -6.32 -2.50
N ASP A 282 19.53 -6.82 -1.49
CA ASP A 282 18.97 -7.70 -0.47
C ASP A 282 17.93 -6.98 0.40
N TYR A 283 18.18 -5.72 0.77
CA TYR A 283 17.20 -4.88 1.47
C TYR A 283 15.88 -4.78 0.70
N PHE A 284 15.95 -4.35 -0.56
CA PHE A 284 14.74 -4.18 -1.38
C PHE A 284 14.10 -5.51 -1.79
N SER A 285 14.87 -6.61 -1.88
CA SER A 285 14.32 -7.97 -2.02
C SER A 285 13.45 -8.34 -0.81
N VAL A 286 13.92 -8.11 0.42
CA VAL A 286 13.12 -8.38 1.63
C VAL A 286 11.90 -7.46 1.69
N VAL A 287 12.04 -6.16 1.36
CA VAL A 287 10.90 -5.24 1.25
C VAL A 287 9.85 -5.78 0.27
N SER A 288 10.27 -6.19 -0.92
CA SER A 288 9.38 -6.71 -1.97
C SER A 288 8.61 -7.95 -1.51
N GLU A 289 9.31 -8.87 -0.83
CA GLU A 289 8.73 -10.09 -0.28
C GLU A 289 7.71 -9.78 0.82
N LEU A 290 8.07 -8.94 1.79
CA LEU A 290 7.16 -8.55 2.87
C LEU A 290 5.91 -7.84 2.33
N PHE A 291 6.09 -6.90 1.41
CA PHE A 291 4.99 -6.14 0.82
C PHE A 291 4.04 -7.03 0.02
N SER A 292 4.59 -7.90 -0.82
CA SER A 292 3.82 -8.89 -1.59
C SER A 292 3.08 -9.87 -0.67
N GLU A 293 3.76 -10.44 0.32
CA GLU A 293 3.17 -11.42 1.23
C GLU A 293 2.09 -10.84 2.14
N ALA A 294 2.28 -9.60 2.63
CA ALA A 294 1.36 -8.95 3.55
C ALA A 294 0.16 -8.36 2.82
N PHE A 295 0.36 -7.63 1.72
CA PHE A 295 -0.73 -6.97 1.02
C PHE A 295 -1.35 -7.84 -0.08
N TYR A 296 -0.65 -7.96 -1.20
CA TYR A 296 -1.22 -8.52 -2.42
C TYR A 296 -1.53 -10.02 -2.30
N SER A 297 -0.68 -10.81 -1.64
CA SER A 297 -0.91 -12.24 -1.52
C SER A 297 -2.06 -12.58 -0.58
N GLN A 298 -2.28 -11.80 0.49
CA GLN A 298 -3.45 -11.98 1.36
C GLN A 298 -4.73 -11.66 0.60
N ILE A 299 -4.80 -10.52 -0.09
CA ILE A 299 -5.97 -10.10 -0.87
C ILE A 299 -6.20 -11.05 -2.05
N GLY A 300 -5.17 -11.36 -2.84
CA GLY A 300 -5.25 -12.25 -3.99
C GLY A 300 -5.67 -13.67 -3.61
N ARG A 301 -5.15 -14.21 -2.49
CA ARG A 301 -5.63 -15.51 -1.96
C ARG A 301 -7.08 -15.43 -1.54
N TRP A 302 -7.45 -14.38 -0.81
CA TRP A 302 -8.83 -14.17 -0.38
C TRP A 302 -9.77 -14.09 -1.59
N CYS A 303 -9.40 -13.37 -2.65
CA CYS A 303 -10.18 -13.28 -3.87
C CYS A 303 -10.37 -14.66 -4.53
N ARG A 304 -9.28 -15.41 -4.73
CA ARG A 304 -9.31 -16.76 -5.31
C ARG A 304 -10.17 -17.74 -4.50
N GLU A 305 -10.07 -17.70 -3.17
CA GLU A 305 -10.89 -18.54 -2.27
C GLU A 305 -12.39 -18.18 -2.32
N ASN A 306 -12.72 -16.96 -2.71
CA ASN A 306 -14.08 -16.45 -2.82
C ASN A 306 -14.57 -16.35 -4.28
N ASN A 307 -13.84 -16.91 -5.25
CA ASN A 307 -14.17 -16.88 -6.68
C ASN A 307 -14.31 -15.45 -7.26
N LEU A 308 -13.40 -14.57 -6.84
CA LEU A 308 -13.29 -13.19 -7.30
C LEU A 308 -11.97 -12.98 -8.05
N ILE A 309 -12.00 -12.09 -9.03
CA ILE A 309 -10.83 -11.54 -9.71
C ILE A 309 -10.22 -10.46 -8.82
N PHE A 310 -8.92 -10.56 -8.54
CA PHE A 310 -8.17 -9.48 -7.93
C PHE A 310 -7.54 -8.58 -9.00
N THR A 311 -7.89 -7.30 -8.99
CA THR A 311 -7.39 -6.27 -9.91
C THR A 311 -7.02 -4.99 -9.17
N GLY A 312 -6.31 -4.08 -9.83
CA GLY A 312 -5.80 -2.86 -9.21
C GLY A 312 -4.51 -2.37 -9.86
N HIS A 313 -4.00 -1.24 -9.38
CA HIS A 313 -2.69 -0.73 -9.80
C HIS A 313 -1.90 -0.21 -8.60
N LEU A 314 -0.61 0.03 -8.84
CA LEU A 314 0.31 0.51 -7.82
C LEU A 314 0.53 2.02 -7.93
N PHE A 315 0.96 2.63 -6.84
CA PHE A 315 1.31 4.05 -6.81
C PHE A 315 2.61 4.34 -7.56
N MET A 316 2.66 5.32 -8.47
CA MET A 316 3.91 5.82 -9.08
C MET A 316 4.79 4.72 -9.73
N GLU A 317 4.19 3.81 -10.49
CA GLU A 317 4.87 2.70 -11.15
C GLU A 317 5.44 3.01 -12.55
N GLU A 318 5.31 4.26 -13.01
CA GLU A 318 5.73 4.70 -14.35
C GLU A 318 7.25 4.89 -14.48
N SER A 319 7.98 4.95 -13.35
CA SER A 319 9.44 5.16 -13.33
C SER A 319 10.18 4.07 -12.57
N LEU A 320 11.23 3.52 -13.19
CA LEU A 320 12.10 2.52 -12.58
C LEU A 320 12.85 3.04 -11.34
N GLU A 321 13.03 4.36 -11.20
CA GLU A 321 13.67 4.95 -10.01
C GLU A 321 12.74 5.00 -8.80
N THR A 322 11.42 5.12 -9.00
CA THR A 322 10.44 5.25 -7.90
C THR A 322 9.97 3.91 -7.38
N VAL A 323 9.92 2.88 -8.23
CA VAL A 323 9.42 1.54 -7.89
C VAL A 323 10.10 0.94 -6.65
N PRO A 324 11.44 0.95 -6.49
CA PRO A 324 12.06 0.39 -5.29
C PRO A 324 11.64 1.09 -4.00
N CYS A 325 11.46 2.40 -4.04
CA CYS A 325 11.10 3.20 -2.88
C CYS A 325 9.66 2.93 -2.41
N TYR A 326 8.73 2.75 -3.34
CA TYR A 326 7.33 2.53 -3.00
C TYR A 326 6.95 1.06 -2.82
N HIS A 327 7.59 0.15 -3.57
CA HIS A 327 7.12 -1.24 -3.72
C HIS A 327 8.23 -2.29 -3.59
N GLY A 328 9.50 -1.87 -3.69
CA GLY A 328 10.61 -2.78 -3.95
C GLY A 328 10.59 -3.26 -5.40
N ASN A 329 9.87 -4.34 -5.69
CA ASN A 329 9.73 -4.91 -7.02
C ASN A 329 8.26 -4.97 -7.41
N VAL A 330 7.85 -4.19 -8.40
CA VAL A 330 6.46 -4.15 -8.87
C VAL A 330 5.93 -5.54 -9.25
N TYR A 331 6.78 -6.39 -9.86
CA TYR A 331 6.37 -7.73 -10.30
C TYR A 331 6.04 -8.68 -9.15
N SER A 332 6.54 -8.44 -7.92
CA SER A 332 6.13 -9.26 -6.77
C SER A 332 4.70 -8.97 -6.34
N ALA A 333 4.17 -7.77 -6.61
CA ALA A 333 2.78 -7.44 -6.40
C ALA A 333 1.90 -7.93 -7.57
N LEU A 334 2.27 -7.56 -8.81
CA LEU A 334 1.47 -7.85 -10.00
C LEU A 334 1.20 -9.35 -10.21
N LYS A 335 2.13 -10.22 -9.84
CA LYS A 335 1.96 -11.69 -9.96
C LYS A 335 0.83 -12.25 -9.08
N GLU A 336 0.42 -11.52 -8.05
CA GLU A 336 -0.63 -11.95 -7.11
C GLU A 336 -2.02 -11.47 -7.58
N MET A 337 -2.09 -10.57 -8.57
CA MET A 337 -3.32 -10.12 -9.21
C MET A 337 -3.70 -11.05 -10.36
N ASP A 338 -5.00 -11.33 -10.50
CA ASP A 338 -5.53 -12.11 -11.62
C ASP A 338 -5.63 -11.23 -12.89
N MET A 339 -5.87 -9.94 -12.70
CA MET A 339 -5.97 -8.95 -13.78
C MET A 339 -5.32 -7.63 -13.33
N PRO A 340 -4.00 -7.48 -13.47
CA PRO A 340 -3.33 -6.19 -13.26
C PRO A 340 -4.01 -5.08 -14.07
N GLY A 341 -4.30 -3.96 -13.40
CA GLY A 341 -5.09 -2.83 -13.91
C GLY A 341 -4.32 -1.84 -14.75
#